data_AF-A0A8J7EZ57-F1
#
_entry.id   AF-A0A8J7EZ57-F1
#
_cell.length_a   1.000
_cell.length_b   1.000
_cell.length_c   1.000
_cell.angle_alpha   90.00
_cell.angle_beta   90.00
_cell.angle_gamma   90.00
#
_symmetry.space_group_name_H-M   'P 1'
#
loop_
_entity.id
_entity.type
_entity.pdbx_description
1 polymer ?
#
loop_
_entity_poly.entity_id
_entity_poly.type
_entity_poly.pdbx_seq_one_letter_code
_entity_poly.pdbx_strand_id
1 'polypeptide(L)'
;MIRVFSESADVVLSQHPQWQSAVSDALLLGQWPAERSPICVEVFDQSGLLSGQIYDHFYTVMLPKNHRSQFQAWCFDGELVCLLVGKEIVIDRLQDLDHPLTQG
;
A
#
# COMPACT_ATOMS: atom_id res chain seq x y z
N MET A 1 9.50 9.69 14.37
CA MET A 1 10.13 10.16 13.10
C MET A 1 9.02 10.81 12.29
N ILE A 2 9.06 12.11 12.05
CA ILE A 2 8.06 12.78 11.20
C ILE A 2 8.59 12.66 9.77
N ARG A 3 7.98 11.81 8.94
CA ARG A 3 8.17 11.91 7.49
C ARG A 3 7.27 13.02 6.98
N VAL A 4 7.82 13.84 6.08
CA VAL A 4 7.09 14.88 5.36
C VAL A 4 6.75 14.27 4.00
N PHE A 5 5.47 14.04 3.75
CA PHE A 5 4.98 13.61 2.44
C PHE A 5 4.81 14.84 1.54
N SER A 6 4.60 14.64 0.25
CA SER A 6 4.18 15.77 -0.57
C SER A 6 2.83 16.30 -0.10
N GLU A 7 2.57 17.59 -0.34
CA GLU A 7 1.26 18.21 -0.07
C GLU A 7 0.12 17.43 -0.76
N SER A 8 0.38 16.84 -1.93
CA SER A 8 -0.61 16.02 -2.64
C SER A 8 -0.92 14.72 -1.89
N ALA A 9 0.09 14.07 -1.31
CA ALA A 9 -0.12 12.84 -0.55
C ALA A 9 -0.86 13.11 0.76
N ASP A 10 -0.49 14.18 1.47
CA ASP A 10 -1.19 14.62 2.68
C ASP A 10 -2.66 14.94 2.42
N VAL A 11 -2.96 15.65 1.32
CA VAL A 11 -4.36 15.95 0.94
C VAL A 11 -5.17 14.68 0.71
N VAL A 12 -4.64 13.70 -0.03
CA VAL A 12 -5.34 12.42 -0.26
C VAL A 12 -5.54 11.66 1.06
N LEU A 13 -4.49 11.54 1.89
CA LEU A 13 -4.59 10.79 3.14
C LEU A 13 -5.53 11.46 4.15
N SER A 14 -5.61 12.80 4.16
CA SER A 14 -6.56 13.52 5.00
C SER A 14 -8.03 13.22 4.66
N GLN A 15 -8.31 12.81 3.41
CA GLN A 15 -9.65 12.39 2.97
C GLN A 15 -9.93 10.91 3.31
N HIS A 16 -8.91 10.16 3.75
CA HIS A 16 -9.01 8.75 4.07
C HIS A 16 -8.37 8.43 5.44
N PRO A 17 -9.01 8.84 6.55
CA PRO A 17 -8.43 8.75 7.90
C PRO A 17 -8.00 7.33 8.32
N GLN A 18 -8.70 6.30 7.83
CA GLN A 18 -8.31 4.90 8.10
C GLN A 18 -6.93 4.56 7.54
N TRP A 19 -6.59 5.09 6.36
CA TRP A 19 -5.27 4.87 5.76
C TRP A 19 -4.21 5.74 6.40
N GLN A 20 -4.57 6.95 6.87
CA GLN A 20 -3.67 7.76 7.69
C GLN A 20 -3.28 7.07 9.01
N SER A 21 -4.24 6.40 9.66
CA SER A 21 -3.95 5.56 10.83
C SER A 21 -3.06 4.38 10.46
N ALA A 22 -3.38 3.66 9.39
CA ALA A 22 -2.59 2.52 8.93
C ALA A 22 -1.14 2.89 8.58
N VAL A 23 -0.90 4.08 8.00
CA VAL A 23 0.45 4.62 7.78
C VAL A 23 1.18 4.79 9.11
N SER A 24 0.51 5.37 10.10
CA SER A 24 1.10 5.61 11.43
C SER A 24 1.50 4.28 12.09
N ASP A 25 0.64 3.26 12.01
CA ASP A 25 0.90 1.93 12.55
C ASP A 25 2.04 1.23 11.78
N ALA A 26 2.02 1.29 10.45
CA ALA A 26 3.05 0.70 9.58
C ALA A 26 4.45 1.26 9.87
N LEU A 27 4.55 2.56 10.15
CA LEU A 27 5.83 3.20 10.52
C LEU A 27 6.40 2.68 11.85
N LEU A 28 5.55 2.17 12.75
CA LEU A 28 5.98 1.58 14.03
C LEU A 28 6.41 0.12 13.88
N LEU A 29 5.88 -0.61 12.90
CA LEU A 29 6.13 -2.04 12.70
C LEU A 29 7.47 -2.34 12.01
N GLY A 30 8.13 -1.36 11.40
CA GLY A 30 9.41 -1.57 10.70
C GLY A 30 9.26 -2.35 9.39
N GLN A 31 10.30 -3.03 8.93
CA GLN A 31 10.29 -3.75 7.65
C GLN A 31 9.48 -5.06 7.71
N TRP A 32 8.90 -5.47 6.60
CA TRP A 32 8.30 -6.80 6.47
C TRP A 32 9.42 -7.85 6.39
N PRO A 33 9.35 -8.97 7.12
CA PRO A 33 10.40 -9.97 7.10
C PRO A 33 10.49 -10.66 5.73
N ALA A 34 11.68 -10.67 5.12
CA ALA A 34 11.89 -11.27 3.78
C ALA A 34 11.55 -12.77 3.72
N GLU A 35 11.76 -13.49 4.83
CA GLU A 35 11.47 -14.93 4.94
C GLU A 35 9.97 -15.22 5.16
N ARG A 36 9.15 -14.19 5.39
CA ARG A 36 7.72 -14.35 5.67
C ARG A 36 6.91 -14.25 4.39
N SER A 37 6.41 -15.39 3.93
CA SER A 37 5.39 -15.44 2.89
C SER A 37 4.02 -15.11 3.49
N PRO A 38 3.28 -14.11 2.97
CA PRO A 38 1.95 -13.78 3.46
C PRO A 38 0.94 -14.87 3.11
N ILE A 39 0.02 -15.16 4.04
CA ILE A 39 -1.13 -16.05 3.81
C ILE A 39 -2.21 -15.31 3.04
N CYS A 40 -2.36 -14.02 3.34
CA CYS A 40 -3.33 -13.13 2.73
C CYS A 40 -2.60 -11.91 2.14
N VAL A 41 -2.87 -11.60 0.87
CA VAL A 41 -2.45 -10.37 0.22
C VAL A 41 -3.69 -9.65 -0.26
N GLU A 42 -3.84 -8.37 0.11
CA GLU A 42 -4.98 -7.56 -0.32
C GLU A 42 -4.51 -6.20 -0.82
N VAL A 43 -5.11 -5.74 -1.91
CA VAL A 43 -4.83 -4.44 -2.51
C VAL A 43 -6.10 -3.60 -2.46
N PHE A 44 -5.98 -2.37 -1.97
CA PHE A 44 -7.09 -1.44 -1.79
C PHE A 44 -6.83 -0.10 -2.47
N ASP A 45 -7.90 0.60 -2.80
CA ASP A 45 -7.89 2.03 -3.11
C ASP A 45 -9.07 2.76 -2.46
N GLN A 46 -9.39 3.98 -2.93
CA GLN A 46 -10.48 4.79 -2.40
C GLN A 46 -11.87 4.14 -2.53
N SER A 47 -12.03 3.14 -3.40
CA SER A 47 -13.28 2.38 -3.59
C SER A 47 -13.34 1.13 -2.72
N GLY A 48 -12.28 0.83 -1.96
CA GLY A 48 -12.16 -0.37 -1.13
C GLY A 48 -11.28 -1.43 -1.75
N LEU A 49 -11.61 -2.69 -1.52
CA LEU A 49 -10.84 -3.85 -1.96
C LEU A 49 -10.85 -4.00 -3.49
N LEU A 50 -9.68 -4.04 -4.10
CA LEU A 50 -9.48 -4.19 -5.55
C LEU A 50 -9.23 -5.64 -5.95
N SER A 51 -8.35 -6.29 -5.20
CA SER A 51 -7.95 -7.67 -5.45
C SER A 51 -7.31 -8.25 -4.21
N GLY A 52 -7.24 -9.56 -4.16
CA GLY A 52 -6.45 -10.24 -3.16
C GLY A 52 -6.16 -11.69 -3.51
N GLN A 53 -5.39 -12.30 -2.62
CA GLN A 53 -5.01 -13.70 -2.62
C GLN A 53 -5.13 -14.23 -1.20
N ILE A 54 -5.80 -15.37 -1.02
CA ILE A 54 -5.86 -16.09 0.26
C ILE A 54 -5.60 -17.57 -0.02
N TYR A 55 -4.63 -18.18 0.67
CA TYR A 55 -4.27 -19.60 0.49
C TYR A 55 -4.17 -20.00 -1.00
N ASP A 56 -3.50 -19.17 -1.80
CA ASP A 56 -3.32 -19.34 -3.27
C ASP A 56 -4.55 -19.14 -4.15
N HIS A 57 -5.67 -18.69 -3.58
CA HIS A 57 -6.85 -18.32 -4.35
C HIS A 57 -6.88 -16.82 -4.61
N PHE A 58 -6.83 -16.43 -5.89
CA PHE A 58 -6.90 -15.04 -6.33
C PHE A 58 -8.34 -14.61 -6.59
N TYR A 59 -8.66 -13.39 -6.17
CA TYR A 59 -9.92 -12.74 -6.49
C TYR A 59 -9.70 -11.28 -6.88
N THR A 60 -10.61 -10.75 -7.70
CA THR A 60 -10.59 -9.36 -8.17
C THR A 60 -12.01 -8.81 -8.16
N VAL A 61 -12.14 -7.49 -8.04
CA VAL A 61 -13.42 -6.81 -8.24
C VAL A 61 -13.51 -6.21 -9.64
N MET A 62 -14.72 -6.16 -10.18
CA MET A 62 -14.97 -5.41 -11.41
C MET A 62 -15.10 -3.93 -11.09
N LEU A 63 -14.30 -3.11 -11.78
CA LEU A 63 -14.30 -1.66 -11.66
C LEU A 63 -14.92 -0.99 -12.89
N PRO A 64 -15.51 0.20 -12.76
CA PRO A 64 -15.91 1.01 -13.90
C PRO A 64 -14.74 1.28 -14.86
N LYS A 65 -15.01 1.37 -16.17
CA LYS A 65 -13.97 1.60 -17.20
C LYS A 65 -13.14 2.88 -16.99
N ASN A 66 -13.73 3.89 -16.37
CA ASN A 66 -13.11 5.18 -16.07
C ASN A 66 -12.51 5.26 -14.67
N HIS A 67 -12.49 4.14 -13.92
CA HIS A 67 -11.90 4.10 -12.59
C HIS A 67 -10.41 4.48 -12.61
N ARG A 68 -10.00 5.26 -11.62
CA ARG A 68 -8.62 5.73 -11.42
C ARG A 68 -8.34 5.77 -9.93
N SER A 69 -7.40 4.97 -9.47
CA SER A 69 -6.97 4.94 -8.07
C SER A 69 -6.23 6.23 -7.73
N GLN A 70 -6.61 6.87 -6.63
CA GLN A 70 -5.88 8.04 -6.07
C GLN A 70 -4.67 7.58 -5.25
N PHE A 71 -4.81 6.41 -4.62
CA PHE A 71 -3.76 5.70 -3.91
C PHE A 71 -3.90 4.20 -4.14
N GLN A 72 -2.85 3.43 -3.84
CA GLN A 72 -2.92 1.98 -3.73
C GLN A 72 -2.27 1.55 -2.43
N ALA A 73 -3.01 0.83 -1.61
CA ALA A 73 -2.54 0.28 -0.35
C ALA A 73 -2.46 -1.24 -0.46
N TRP A 74 -1.29 -1.80 -0.13
CA TRP A 74 -1.03 -3.23 -0.17
C TRP A 74 -0.88 -3.72 1.26
N CYS A 75 -1.70 -4.70 1.62
CA CYS A 75 -1.72 -5.29 2.95
C CYS A 75 -1.34 -6.77 2.88
N PHE A 76 -0.38 -7.17 3.72
CA PHE A 76 0.01 -8.57 3.91
C PHE A 76 -0.43 -9.01 5.30
N ASP A 77 -1.24 -10.07 5.38
CA ASP A 77 -1.85 -10.57 6.62
C ASP A 77 -2.52 -9.46 7.46
N GLY A 78 -3.12 -8.47 6.78
CA GLY A 78 -3.77 -7.32 7.42
C GLY A 78 -2.84 -6.17 7.81
N GLU A 79 -1.52 -6.32 7.65
CA GLU A 79 -0.57 -5.23 7.89
C GLU A 79 -0.31 -4.44 6.60
N LEU A 80 -0.39 -3.11 6.65
CA LEU A 80 0.02 -2.25 5.52
C LEU A 80 1.52 -2.42 5.29
N VAL A 81 1.90 -2.89 4.10
CA VAL A 81 3.30 -3.11 3.70
C VAL A 81 3.77 -2.15 2.62
N CYS A 82 2.87 -1.66 1.78
CA CYS A 82 3.17 -0.63 0.80
C CYS A 82 1.97 0.30 0.63
N LEU A 83 2.24 1.60 0.48
CA LEU A 83 1.25 2.60 0.14
C LEU A 83 1.83 3.57 -0.87
N LEU A 84 1.16 3.67 -2.02
CA LEU A 84 1.45 4.69 -3.03
C LEU A 84 0.32 5.70 -3.08
N VAL A 85 0.64 6.98 -3.18
CA VAL A 85 -0.33 8.05 -3.48
C VAL A 85 0.10 8.72 -4.78
N GLY A 86 -0.71 8.57 -5.83
CA GLY A 86 -0.31 8.94 -7.19
C GLY A 86 0.96 8.19 -7.63
N LYS A 87 2.09 8.91 -7.70
CA LYS A 87 3.42 8.36 -8.03
C LYS A 87 4.39 8.33 -6.84
N GLU A 88 3.95 8.79 -5.68
CA GLU A 88 4.76 8.88 -4.47
C GLU A 88 4.60 7.62 -3.62
N ILE A 89 5.71 7.09 -3.13
CA ILE A 89 5.72 5.99 -2.16
C ILE A 89 5.68 6.62 -0.76
N VAL A 90 4.57 6.39 -0.05
CA VAL A 90 4.34 6.86 1.32
C VAL A 90 4.85 5.83 2.33
N ILE A 91 4.59 4.54 2.06
CA ILE A 91 5.08 3.41 2.83
C ILE A 91 5.74 2.42 1.87
N ASP A 92 6.94 1.97 2.21
CA ASP A 92 7.58 0.79 1.64
C ASP A 92 8.27 0.03 2.77
N ARG A 93 7.63 -1.07 3.21
CA ARG A 93 8.18 -2.02 4.17
C ARG A 93 8.81 -3.22 3.46
N LEU A 94 8.73 -3.30 2.13
CA LEU A 94 9.30 -4.38 1.31
C LEU A 94 10.74 -4.07 0.88
N GLN A 95 11.13 -2.79 0.84
CA GLN A 95 12.43 -2.29 0.33
C GLN A 95 12.69 -2.57 -1.15
N ASP A 96 11.65 -2.95 -1.89
CA ASP A 96 11.77 -3.31 -3.30
C ASP A 96 11.50 -2.12 -4.24
N LEU A 97 10.88 -1.04 -3.74
CA LEU A 97 10.38 0.03 -4.61
C LEU A 97 11.34 1.25 -4.71
N ASP A 98 12.34 1.33 -3.83
CA ASP A 98 13.40 2.35 -3.86
C ASP A 98 14.68 1.89 -4.61
N HIS A 99 14.65 0.73 -5.29
CA HIS A 99 15.78 0.30 -6.12
C HIS A 99 15.71 0.98 -7.50
N PRO A 100 16.58 1.97 -7.83
CA PRO A 100 16.75 2.38 -9.21
C PRO A 100 17.17 1.16 -10.02
N LEU A 101 16.58 0.98 -11.20
CA LEU A 101 17.04 0.06 -12.25
C LEU A 101 18.48 0.42 -12.64
N THR A 102 19.42 -0.01 -11.82
CA THR A 102 20.86 0.03 -12.01
C THR A 102 21.40 -1.05 -11.09
N GLN A 103 21.63 -2.24 -11.63
CA GLN A 103 22.95 -2.84 -11.83
C GLN A 103 22.76 -4.23 -12.45
N GLY A 104 23.43 -4.48 -13.59
CA GLY A 104 23.52 -5.79 -14.25
C GLY A 104 23.04 -5.79 -15.69
#